data_AF-A0A2D4KJT5-F1
#
_entry.id   AF-A0A2D4KJT5-F1
#
_cell.length_a   1.000
_cell.length_b   1.000
_cell.length_c   1.000
_cell.angle_alpha   90.00
_cell.angle_beta   90.00
_cell.angle_gamma   90.00
#
_symmetry.space_group_name_H-M   'P 1'
#
loop_
_entity.id
_entity.type
_entity.pdbx_description
1 polymer ?
#
loop_
_entity_poly.entity_id
_entity_poly.type
_entity_poly.pdbx_seq_one_letter_code
_entity_poly.pdbx_strand_id
1 'polypeptide(L)'
;MTMRSLFSNHSHYVETFQVFLKKSTEHQCMLDFIHKKLPQLISSISNGKTDINVLSIGGGSGEIDLEILARLQSEYPGVIIHTDVIEPNAEQINSYKGMFNTAASAELHDTDPFAPQCSRVRYGNMCY
;
A
#
# COMPACT_ATOMS: atom_id res chain seq x y z
N MET A 1 -3.89 33.89 21.61
CA MET A 1 -4.41 32.74 20.84
C MET A 1 -3.31 31.71 20.75
N THR A 2 -3.55 30.47 21.16
CA THR A 2 -2.61 29.35 20.99
C THR A 2 -2.91 28.63 19.69
N MET A 3 -1.88 28.37 18.88
CA MET A 3 -2.01 27.53 17.69
C MET A 3 -2.36 26.10 18.13
N ARG A 4 -3.38 25.51 17.50
CA ARG A 4 -3.78 24.12 17.73
C ARG A 4 -3.16 23.24 16.66
N SER A 5 -2.81 22.01 17.03
CA SER A 5 -2.31 21.00 16.09
C SER A 5 -3.33 20.73 14.99
N LEU A 6 -2.88 20.52 13.76
CA LEU A 6 -3.75 20.13 12.64
C LEU A 6 -4.48 18.82 12.93
N PHE A 7 -3.83 17.89 13.64
CA PHE A 7 -4.41 16.62 14.09
C PHE A 7 -5.58 16.79 15.08
N SER A 8 -5.74 17.97 15.70
CA SER A 8 -6.86 18.24 16.61
C SER A 8 -8.20 18.41 15.89
N ASN A 9 -8.18 18.52 14.56
CA ASN A 9 -9.37 18.56 13.71
C ASN A 9 -9.17 17.63 12.50
N HIS A 10 -9.73 16.42 12.58
CA HIS A 10 -9.56 15.39 11.57
C HIS A 10 -10.05 15.82 10.18
N SER A 11 -11.21 16.46 10.07
CA SER A 11 -11.74 16.87 8.75
C SER A 11 -10.86 17.93 8.09
N HIS A 12 -10.35 18.88 8.87
CA HIS A 12 -9.42 19.89 8.38
C HIS A 12 -8.06 19.28 8.01
N TYR A 13 -7.58 18.28 8.77
CA TYR A 13 -6.39 17.50 8.39
C TYR A 13 -6.59 16.81 7.03
N VAL A 14 -7.71 16.10 6.83
CA VAL A 14 -7.99 15.41 5.56
C VAL A 14 -8.07 16.41 4.40
N GLU A 15 -8.78 17.53 4.56
CA GLU A 15 -8.91 18.56 3.52
C GLU A 15 -7.55 19.15 3.13
N THR A 16 -6.74 19.54 4.11
CA THR A 16 -5.41 20.11 3.87
C THR A 16 -4.45 19.09 3.26
N PHE A 17 -4.54 17.82 3.66
CA PHE A 17 -3.77 16.73 3.06
C PHE A 17 -4.16 16.54 1.59
N GLN A 18 -5.45 16.53 1.25
CA GLN A 18 -5.91 16.46 -0.15
C GLN A 18 -5.42 17.63 -1.00
N VAL A 19 -5.41 18.85 -0.45
CA VAL A 19 -4.82 20.02 -1.12
C VAL A 19 -3.33 19.84 -1.35
N PHE A 20 -2.60 19.33 -0.36
CA PHE A 20 -1.17 19.02 -0.46
C PHE A 20 -0.89 17.98 -1.56
N LEU A 21 -1.65 16.88 -1.61
CA LEU A 21 -1.53 15.88 -2.67
C LEU A 21 -1.78 16.47 -4.07
N LYS A 22 -2.75 17.37 -4.20
CA LYS A 22 -3.13 18.00 -5.48
C LYS A 22 -2.16 19.10 -5.93
N LYS A 23 -1.48 19.76 -4.99
CA LYS A 23 -0.64 20.94 -5.24
C LYS A 23 0.86 20.66 -5.12
N SER A 24 1.24 19.47 -4.71
CA SER A 24 2.63 19.03 -4.66
C SER A 24 2.93 18.02 -5.77
N THR A 25 4.21 17.71 -5.91
CA THR A 25 4.71 16.65 -6.79
C THR A 25 4.98 15.35 -6.02
N GLU A 26 4.40 15.18 -4.83
CA GLU A 26 4.68 14.04 -3.95
C GLU A 26 4.45 12.69 -4.64
N HIS A 27 3.25 12.48 -5.21
CA HIS A 27 2.94 11.26 -5.96
C HIS A 27 3.90 11.05 -7.14
N GLN A 28 4.21 12.12 -7.88
CA GLN A 28 5.13 12.02 -9.02
C GLN A 28 6.55 11.64 -8.59
N CYS A 29 7.01 12.18 -7.46
CA CYS A 29 8.31 11.85 -6.87
C CYS A 29 8.35 10.39 -6.39
N MET A 30 7.28 9.93 -5.75
CA MET A 30 7.11 8.54 -5.32
C MET A 30 7.13 7.58 -6.50
N LEU A 31 6.36 7.84 -7.55
CA LEU A 31 6.37 7.04 -8.78
C LEU A 31 7.74 7.01 -9.44
N ASP A 32 8.43 8.16 -9.50
CA ASP A 32 9.79 8.23 -10.04
C ASP A 32 10.76 7.36 -9.24
N PHE A 33 10.65 7.35 -7.91
CA PHE A 33 11.45 6.48 -7.06
C PHE A 33 11.13 5.00 -7.30
N ILE A 34 9.84 4.63 -7.35
CA ILE A 34 9.37 3.26 -7.60
C ILE A 34 9.85 2.76 -8.97
N HIS A 35 9.85 3.62 -9.98
CA HIS A 35 10.23 3.21 -11.32
C HIS A 35 11.74 3.20 -11.56
N LYS A 36 12.49 4.12 -10.94
CA LYS A 36 13.91 4.33 -11.27
C LYS A 36 14.87 3.75 -10.23
N LYS A 37 14.45 3.62 -8.97
CA LYS A 37 15.34 3.28 -7.84
C LYS A 37 14.95 1.98 -7.14
N LEU A 38 13.66 1.79 -6.89
CA LEU A 38 13.16 0.58 -6.22
C LEU A 38 13.61 -0.74 -6.88
N PRO A 39 13.68 -0.89 -8.22
CA PRO A 39 14.06 -2.17 -8.84
C PRO A 39 15.44 -2.65 -8.43
N GLN A 40 16.39 -1.72 -8.30
CA GLN A 40 17.74 -2.04 -7.87
C GLN A 40 17.77 -2.49 -6.40
N LEU A 41 16.97 -1.86 -5.54
CA LEU A 41 16.85 -2.21 -4.13
C LEU A 41 16.20 -3.58 -3.93
N ILE A 42 15.16 -3.87 -4.71
CA ILE A 42 14.41 -5.11 -4.55
C ILE A 42 15.07 -6.29 -5.25
N SER A 43 16.00 -6.08 -6.21
CA SER A 43 16.63 -7.12 -7.03
C SER A 43 17.26 -8.31 -6.27
N SER A 44 17.69 -8.10 -5.02
CA SER A 44 18.31 -9.12 -4.18
C SER A 44 17.37 -9.72 -3.13
N ILE A 45 16.10 -9.28 -3.05
CA ILE A 45 15.18 -9.66 -1.97
C ILE A 45 14.73 -11.11 -2.07
N SER A 46 14.42 -11.61 -3.28
CA SER A 46 13.92 -12.98 -3.40
C SER A 46 15.04 -13.99 -3.11
N ASN A 47 16.28 -13.75 -3.55
CA ASN A 47 17.46 -14.61 -3.32
C ASN A 47 17.15 -16.13 -3.43
N GLY A 48 16.29 -16.52 -4.38
CA GLY A 48 15.87 -17.91 -4.60
C GLY A 48 14.66 -18.40 -3.78
N LYS A 49 13.98 -17.53 -3.04
CA LYS A 49 12.73 -17.83 -2.34
C LYS A 49 11.56 -17.89 -3.32
N THR A 50 10.62 -18.77 -3.02
CA THR A 50 9.34 -18.94 -3.74
C THR A 50 8.28 -17.92 -3.34
N ASP A 51 8.49 -17.23 -2.22
CA ASP A 51 7.52 -16.33 -1.60
C ASP A 51 8.22 -15.06 -1.08
N ILE A 52 7.57 -13.91 -1.25
CA ILE A 52 8.00 -12.60 -0.73
C ILE A 52 6.93 -12.08 0.24
N ASN A 53 7.37 -11.65 1.42
CA ASN A 53 6.50 -11.01 2.40
C ASN A 53 6.75 -9.49 2.40
N VAL A 54 5.70 -8.72 2.17
CA VAL A 54 5.67 -7.25 2.18
C VAL A 54 4.88 -6.81 3.40
N LEU A 55 5.41 -5.85 4.16
CA LEU A 55 4.71 -5.20 5.26
C LEU A 55 4.54 -3.73 4.90
N SER A 56 3.30 -3.32 4.65
CA SER A 56 2.90 -1.93 4.45
C SER A 56 2.46 -1.31 5.76
N ILE A 57 3.03 -0.14 6.08
CA ILE A 57 2.73 0.61 7.31
C ILE A 57 2.27 1.99 6.88
N GLY A 58 1.02 2.34 7.21
CA GLY A 58 0.41 3.61 6.79
C GLY A 58 0.16 3.68 5.29
N GLY A 59 -0.22 2.56 4.66
CA GLY A 59 -0.46 2.46 3.22
C GLY A 59 -1.64 3.28 2.70
N GLY A 60 -2.46 3.87 3.59
CA GLY A 60 -3.59 4.71 3.20
C GLY A 60 -4.59 3.96 2.31
N SER A 61 -4.90 4.52 1.14
CA SER A 61 -5.78 3.92 0.13
C SER A 61 -5.09 2.86 -0.75
N GLY A 62 -3.78 2.66 -0.61
CA GLY A 62 -3.04 1.59 -1.31
C GLY A 62 -2.56 1.90 -2.73
N GLU A 63 -2.69 3.15 -3.18
CA GLU A 63 -2.25 3.57 -4.53
C GLU A 63 -0.75 3.29 -4.77
N ILE A 64 0.10 3.68 -3.82
CA ILE A 64 1.54 3.47 -3.91
C ILE A 64 1.91 1.99 -3.70
N ASP A 65 1.22 1.31 -2.80
CA ASP A 65 1.44 -0.11 -2.55
C ASP A 65 1.19 -0.95 -3.81
N LEU A 66 0.13 -0.65 -4.57
CA LEU A 66 -0.15 -1.36 -5.82
C LEU A 66 0.97 -1.20 -6.85
N GLU A 67 1.55 -0.01 -6.98
CA GLU A 67 2.69 0.24 -7.87
C GLU A 67 3.94 -0.54 -7.43
N ILE A 68 4.19 -0.62 -6.12
CA ILE A 68 5.28 -1.41 -5.54
C ILE A 68 5.06 -2.91 -5.81
N LEU A 69 3.84 -3.42 -5.58
CA LEU A 69 3.49 -4.82 -5.79
C LEU A 69 3.54 -5.19 -7.26
N ALA A 70 3.04 -4.34 -8.16
CA ALA A 70 3.15 -4.53 -9.60
C ALA A 70 4.61 -4.61 -10.04
N ARG A 71 5.48 -3.76 -9.47
CA ARG A 71 6.91 -3.81 -9.73
C ARG A 71 7.54 -5.11 -9.20
N LEU A 72 7.25 -5.52 -7.97
CA LEU A 72 7.74 -6.78 -7.40
C LEU A 72 7.34 -7.98 -8.25
N GLN A 73 6.09 -8.03 -8.71
CA GLN A 73 5.58 -9.09 -9.59
C GLN A 73 6.31 -9.11 -10.93
N SER A 74 6.66 -7.94 -11.47
CA SER A 74 7.40 -7.83 -12.74
C SER A 74 8.86 -8.29 -12.62
N GLU A 75 9.52 -8.01 -11.50
CA GLU A 75 10.90 -8.45 -11.26
C GLU A 75 10.97 -9.93 -10.86
N TYR A 76 9.91 -10.45 -10.23
CA TYR A 76 9.82 -11.81 -9.72
C TYR A 76 8.59 -12.56 -10.25
N PRO A 77 8.54 -12.85 -11.56
CA PRO A 77 7.40 -13.54 -12.14
C PRO A 77 7.23 -14.94 -11.51
N GLY A 78 6.03 -15.24 -11.03
CA GLY A 78 5.67 -16.54 -10.45
C GLY A 78 6.00 -16.70 -8.96
N VAL A 79 6.62 -15.70 -8.33
CA VAL A 79 6.79 -15.66 -6.87
C VAL A 79 5.49 -15.19 -6.22
N ILE A 80 5.08 -15.84 -5.13
CA ILE A 80 3.88 -15.46 -4.38
C ILE A 80 4.22 -14.26 -3.49
N ILE A 81 3.38 -13.22 -3.53
CA ILE A 81 3.57 -12.01 -2.72
C ILE A 81 2.49 -11.95 -1.63
N HIS A 82 2.93 -12.03 -0.38
CA HIS A 82 2.09 -11.83 0.79
C HIS A 82 2.23 -10.39 1.28
N THR A 83 1.12 -9.67 1.43
CA THR A 83 1.15 -8.29 1.89
C THR A 83 0.36 -8.13 3.17
N ASP A 84 1.01 -7.69 4.23
CA ASP A 84 0.36 -7.28 5.47
C ASP A 84 0.26 -5.76 5.52
N VAL A 85 -0.92 -5.22 5.81
CA VAL A 85 -1.18 -3.77 5.84
C VAL A 85 -1.60 -3.36 7.24
N ILE A 86 -0.86 -2.41 7.81
CA ILE A 86 -1.17 -1.78 9.09
C ILE A 86 -1.59 -0.33 8.79
N GLU A 87 -2.89 -0.06 8.90
CA GLU A 87 -3.45 1.28 8.71
C GLU A 87 -4.53 1.53 9.78
N PRO A 88 -4.33 2.52 10.67
CA PRO A 88 -5.25 2.80 11.77
C PRO A 88 -6.58 3.40 11.31
N ASN A 89 -6.67 3.99 10.12
CA ASN A 89 -7.89 4.58 9.58
C ASN A 89 -8.74 3.54 8.81
N ALA A 90 -9.89 3.19 9.38
CA ALA A 90 -10.82 2.23 8.78
C ALA A 90 -11.36 2.66 7.40
N GLU A 91 -11.55 3.96 7.15
CA GLU A 91 -11.99 4.46 5.84
C GLU A 91 -10.91 4.22 4.77
N GLN A 92 -9.64 4.44 5.13
CA GLN A 92 -8.51 4.19 4.25
C GLN A 92 -8.34 2.70 3.95
N ILE A 93 -8.46 1.83 4.97
CA ILE A 93 -8.49 0.37 4.78
C ILE A 93 -9.63 -0.05 3.84
N ASN A 94 -10.83 0.55 3.96
CA ASN A 94 -11.93 0.23 3.06
C ASN A 94 -11.65 0.67 1.62
N SER A 95 -11.06 1.85 1.43
CA SER A 95 -10.58 2.31 0.11
C SER A 95 -9.51 1.38 -0.45
N TYR A 96 -8.54 0.96 0.36
CA TYR A 96 -7.50 -0.01 0.03
C TYR A 96 -8.12 -1.32 -0.45
N LYS A 97 -9.02 -1.92 0.34
CA LYS A 97 -9.73 -3.14 -0.04
C LYS A 97 -10.50 -2.96 -1.35
N GLY A 98 -11.15 -1.81 -1.56
CA GLY A 98 -11.88 -1.49 -2.78
C GLY A 98 -11.00 -1.44 -4.04
N MET A 99 -9.81 -0.84 -3.93
CA MET A 99 -8.85 -0.78 -5.02
C MET A 99 -8.35 -2.18 -5.42
N PHE A 100 -7.99 -3.01 -4.44
CA PHE A 100 -7.47 -4.36 -4.69
C PHE A 100 -8.53 -5.31 -5.28
N ASN A 101 -9.80 -5.18 -4.86
CA ASN A 101 -10.91 -5.94 -5.45
C ASN A 101 -11.20 -5.56 -6.91
N THR A 102 -10.92 -4.30 -7.28
CA THR A 102 -11.10 -3.82 -8.66
C THR A 102 -9.93 -4.26 -9.55
N ALA A 103 -8.73 -4.38 -8.98
CA ALA A 103 -7.53 -4.89 -9.63
C ALA A 103 -7.48 -6.44 -9.67
N ALA A 104 -8.55 -7.07 -10.17
CA ALA A 104 -8.83 -8.50 -10.50
C ALA A 104 -7.84 -9.67 -10.19
N SER A 105 -6.96 -9.60 -9.19
CA SER A 105 -5.90 -10.60 -8.94
C SER A 105 -5.49 -10.76 -7.46
N ALA A 106 -6.20 -10.08 -6.55
CA ALA A 106 -5.96 -10.12 -5.11
C ALA A 106 -7.07 -10.87 -4.37
N GLU A 107 -6.68 -11.77 -3.46
CA GLU A 107 -7.59 -12.41 -2.50
C GLU A 107 -7.36 -11.79 -1.11
N LEU A 108 -8.41 -11.23 -0.52
CA LEU A 108 -8.37 -10.58 0.79
C LEU A 108 -8.84 -11.56 1.87
N HIS A 109 -8.03 -11.77 2.92
CA HIS A 109 -8.47 -12.49 4.12
C HIS A 109 -8.34 -11.58 5.34
N ASP A 110 -9.47 -11.26 5.99
CA ASP A 110 -9.47 -10.65 7.32
C ASP A 110 -9.02 -11.70 8.35
N THR A 111 -7.72 -11.74 8.65
CA THR A 111 -7.16 -12.70 9.61
C THR A 111 -6.72 -12.03 10.91
N ASP A 112 -7.62 -11.38 11.64
CA ASP A 112 -7.54 -11.36 13.12
C ASP A 112 -8.78 -10.70 13.77
N PRO A 113 -9.59 -11.42 14.57
CA PRO A 113 -10.65 -10.79 15.36
C PRO A 113 -10.12 -9.91 16.51
N PHE A 114 -8.81 -9.93 16.81
CA PHE A 114 -8.20 -9.16 17.91
C PHE A 114 -7.33 -7.97 17.47
N ALA A 115 -7.11 -7.74 16.18
CA ALA A 115 -6.34 -6.62 15.66
C ALA A 115 -7.18 -5.76 14.70
N PRO A 116 -8.05 -4.85 15.19
CA PRO A 116 -8.95 -4.05 14.35
C PRO A 116 -8.25 -3.05 13.41
N GLN A 117 -6.92 -3.07 13.32
CA GLN A 117 -6.09 -2.14 12.55
C GLN A 117 -5.09 -2.86 11.60
N CYS A 118 -5.15 -4.19 11.48
CA CYS A 118 -4.26 -4.97 10.63
C CYS A 118 -5.08 -5.79 9.63
N SER A 119 -4.86 -5.56 8.33
CA SER A 119 -5.51 -6.31 7.24
C SER A 119 -4.45 -7.08 6.45
N ARG A 120 -4.65 -8.39 6.26
CA ARG A 120 -3.78 -9.22 5.43
C ARG A 120 -4.35 -9.34 4.01
N VAL A 121 -3.55 -8.94 3.03
CA VAL A 121 -3.89 -8.94 1.61
C VAL A 121 -2.99 -9.95 0.90
N ARG A 122 -3.57 -10.96 0.24
CA ARG A 122 -2.79 -11.87 -0.60
C ARG A 122 -2.87 -11.41 -2.04
N TYR A 123 -1.71 -11.22 -2.66
CA TYR A 123 -1.60 -10.92 -4.08
C TYR A 123 -1.08 -12.17 -4.79
N GLY A 124 -1.95 -12.84 -5.57
CA GLY A 124 -1.59 -14.01 -6.39
C GLY A 124 -2.50 -15.22 -6.25
N ASN A 125 -3.46 -15.38 -7.18
CA ASN A 125 -3.42 -16.36 -8.28
C ASN A 125 -4.70 -16.26 -9.13
N MET A 126 -4.57 -15.98 -10.42
CA MET A 126 -5.51 -16.49 -11.44
C MET A 126 -4.67 -17.16 -12.52
N CYS A 127 -4.38 -18.45 -12.31
CA CYS A 127 -4.04 -19.34 -13.40
C CYS A 127 -5.33 -19.65 -14.14
N TYR A 128 -5.42 -19.32 -15.44
CA TYR A 128 -5.59 -20.26 -16.56
C TYR A 128 -5.28 -19.55 -17.87
#